data_AF-A0A7C5HC05-F1
#
_entry.id   AF-A0A7C5HC05-F1
#
_cell.length_a   1.000
_cell.length_b   1.000
_cell.length_c   1.000
_cell.angle_alpha   90.00
_cell.angle_beta   90.00
_cell.angle_gamma   90.00
#
_symmetry.space_group_name_H-M   'P 1'
#
loop_
_entity.id
_entity.type
_entity.pdbx_description
1 polymer ?
#
loop_
_entity_poly.entity_id
_entity_poly.type
_entity_poly.pdbx_seq_one_letter_code
_entity_poly.pdbx_strand_id
1 'polypeptide(L)'
;MNFREAEEKYAKLRKDYDDGLITLDEFKAQVKSLIVKDHDGNIWSIGIKSGKWYKKVGNEWVRTEPPRTTETQRLIIENLLPDEEEENSLICPKCGKEVPAYYVFCPYCGARIREDEEAIEREYSLKKIEPFSLAFIIGGFGIIIGVIAGAFAEVLAPKLLVKLGLTFPNLGILWKSFIYSLLTGVFSFFLFFLIGFILALLANLILSIFGGLKFSLS
;
A
#
# COMPACT_ATOMS: atom_id res chain seq x y z
N MET A 1 -13.17 -26.18 8.50
CA MET A 1 -13.40 -24.72 8.37
C MET A 1 -12.06 -24.02 8.51
N ASN A 2 -11.74 -23.09 7.61
CA ASN A 2 -10.52 -22.28 7.67
C ASN A 2 -10.80 -20.90 8.30
N PHE A 3 -9.74 -20.11 8.54
CA PHE A 3 -9.87 -18.79 9.20
C PHE A 3 -10.79 -17.84 8.43
N ARG A 4 -10.69 -17.79 7.09
CA ARG A 4 -11.52 -16.91 6.24
C ARG A 4 -12.99 -17.28 6.30
N GLU A 5 -13.30 -18.57 6.20
CA GLU A 5 -14.68 -19.07 6.26
C GLU A 5 -15.33 -18.78 7.63
N ALA A 6 -14.55 -18.87 8.71
CA ALA A 6 -15.02 -18.52 10.05
C ALA A 6 -15.29 -17.01 10.20
N GLU A 7 -14.44 -16.15 9.62
CA GLU A 7 -14.62 -14.69 9.61
C GLU A 7 -15.86 -14.27 8.81
N GLU A 8 -16.06 -14.86 7.64
CA GLU A 8 -17.24 -14.61 6.81
C GLU A 8 -18.53 -15.00 7.54
N LYS A 9 -18.55 -16.17 8.19
CA LYS A 9 -19.68 -16.62 9.02
C LYS A 9 -19.91 -15.70 10.21
N TYR A 10 -18.86 -15.29 10.91
CA TYR A 10 -18.97 -14.35 12.02
C TYR A 10 -19.55 -13.00 11.57
N ALA A 11 -19.07 -12.46 10.45
CA ALA A 11 -19.56 -11.19 9.91
C ALA A 11 -21.06 -11.25 9.57
N LYS A 12 -21.50 -12.37 8.97
CA LYS A 12 -22.91 -12.61 8.70
C LYS A 12 -23.74 -12.69 9.98
N LEU A 13 -23.33 -13.52 10.94
CA LEU A 13 -24.03 -13.66 12.23
C LEU A 13 -24.10 -12.34 12.99
N ARG A 14 -23.05 -11.52 12.90
CA ARG A 14 -23.03 -10.21 13.52
C ARG A 14 -24.05 -9.28 12.90
N LYS A 15 -24.12 -9.27 11.57
CA LYS A 15 -25.13 -8.52 10.83
C LYS A 15 -26.56 -8.98 11.19
N ASP A 16 -26.81 -10.28 11.17
CA ASP A 16 -28.13 -10.85 11.49
C ASP A 16 -28.56 -10.48 12.93
N TYR A 17 -27.61 -10.44 13.89
CA TYR A 17 -27.87 -9.99 15.25
C TYR A 17 -28.15 -8.49 15.33
N ASP A 18 -27.35 -7.66 14.66
CA ASP A 18 -27.52 -6.20 14.64
C ASP A 18 -28.83 -5.79 13.94
N ASP A 19 -29.29 -6.57 12.95
CA ASP A 19 -30.57 -6.43 12.24
C ASP A 19 -31.77 -7.01 13.04
N GLY A 20 -31.52 -7.62 14.21
CA GLY A 20 -32.56 -8.20 15.08
C GLY A 20 -33.18 -9.51 14.57
N LEU A 21 -32.55 -10.16 13.59
CA LEU A 21 -33.00 -11.42 13.00
C LEU A 21 -32.70 -12.63 13.89
N ILE A 22 -31.68 -12.53 14.74
CA ILE A 22 -31.32 -13.55 15.74
C ILE A 22 -31.14 -12.92 17.12
N THR A 23 -31.44 -13.68 18.16
CA THR A 23 -31.28 -13.25 19.54
C THR A 23 -29.81 -13.25 19.98
N LEU A 24 -29.50 -12.54 21.07
CA LEU A 24 -28.16 -12.51 21.65
C LEU A 24 -27.66 -13.92 22.02
N ASP A 25 -28.54 -14.79 22.50
CA ASP A 25 -28.15 -16.13 22.95
C ASP A 25 -27.93 -17.07 21.76
N GLU A 26 -28.72 -16.94 20.69
CA GLU A 26 -28.46 -17.60 19.41
C GLU A 26 -27.16 -17.13 18.78
N PHE A 27 -26.89 -15.81 18.79
CA PHE A 27 -25.63 -15.25 18.31
C PHE A 27 -24.44 -15.81 19.11
N LYS A 28 -24.49 -15.80 20.44
CA LYS A 28 -23.44 -16.39 21.30
C LYS A 28 -23.23 -17.88 21.02
N ALA A 29 -24.30 -18.65 20.88
CA ALA A 29 -24.22 -20.09 20.64
C ALA A 29 -23.58 -20.39 19.28
N GLN A 30 -24.00 -19.67 18.24
CA GLN A 30 -23.49 -19.87 16.89
C GLN A 30 -22.03 -19.42 16.77
N VAL A 31 -21.65 -18.27 17.34
CA VAL A 31 -20.24 -17.82 17.36
C VAL A 31 -19.34 -18.78 18.14
N LYS A 32 -19.80 -19.35 19.28
CA LYS A 32 -19.02 -20.36 20.03
C LYS A 32 -18.73 -21.62 19.22
N SER A 33 -19.59 -21.95 18.26
CA SER A 33 -19.37 -23.10 17.36
C SER A 33 -18.33 -22.81 16.27
N LEU A 34 -17.96 -21.55 16.06
CA LEU A 34 -16.93 -21.15 15.10
C LEU A 34 -15.53 -21.42 15.67
N ILE A 35 -15.13 -22.68 15.59
CA ILE A 35 -13.81 -23.15 16.00
C ILE A 35 -12.99 -23.51 14.75
N VAL A 36 -11.77 -22.99 14.68
CA VAL A 36 -10.79 -23.32 13.64
C VAL A 36 -9.63 -24.04 14.29
N LYS A 37 -9.21 -25.17 13.73
CA LYS A 37 -7.98 -25.86 14.13
C LYS A 37 -6.92 -25.60 13.06
N ASP A 38 -5.78 -25.07 13.47
CA ASP A 38 -4.66 -24.87 12.54
C ASP A 38 -3.89 -26.18 12.31
N HIS A 39 -2.93 -26.14 11.39
CA HIS A 39 -2.09 -27.29 11.05
C HIS A 39 -1.23 -27.78 12.23
N ASP A 40 -0.80 -26.86 13.09
CA ASP A 40 0.01 -27.17 14.27
C ASP A 40 -0.85 -27.71 15.42
N GLY A 41 -2.14 -27.95 15.15
CA GLY A 41 -3.10 -28.53 16.07
C GLY A 41 -3.69 -27.56 17.08
N ASN A 42 -3.37 -26.27 17.00
CA ASN A 42 -3.90 -25.27 17.91
C ASN A 42 -5.35 -24.95 17.58
N ILE A 43 -6.10 -24.61 18.63
CA ILE A 43 -7.53 -24.32 18.55
C ILE A 43 -7.75 -22.82 18.63
N TRP A 44 -8.54 -22.30 17.71
CA TRP A 44 -8.83 -20.88 17.54
C TRP A 44 -10.33 -20.62 17.57
N SER A 45 -10.72 -19.48 18.14
CA SER A 45 -12.10 -19.01 18.13
C SER A 45 -12.18 -17.48 18.08
N ILE A 46 -13.28 -16.96 17.54
CA ILE A 46 -13.54 -15.52 17.46
C ILE A 46 -14.28 -15.07 18.72
N GLY A 47 -13.77 -14.03 19.38
CA GLY A 47 -14.38 -13.47 20.57
C GLY A 47 -15.74 -12.84 20.27
N ILE A 48 -16.80 -13.31 20.94
CA ILE A 48 -18.20 -12.90 20.70
C ILE A 48 -18.40 -11.38 20.76
N LYS A 49 -17.73 -10.69 21.69
CA LYS A 49 -17.84 -9.24 21.86
C LYS A 49 -16.87 -8.46 20.98
N SER A 50 -15.64 -8.96 20.81
CA SER A 50 -14.55 -8.21 20.19
C SER A 50 -14.39 -8.46 18.69
N GLY A 51 -14.92 -9.59 18.18
CA GLY A 51 -14.67 -10.06 16.82
C GLY A 51 -13.19 -10.35 16.53
N LYS A 52 -12.35 -10.47 17.57
CA LYS A 52 -10.91 -10.76 17.42
C LYS A 52 -10.63 -12.24 17.66
N TRP A 53 -9.53 -12.72 17.09
CA TRP A 53 -9.08 -14.09 17.25
C TRP A 53 -8.46 -14.34 18.62
N TYR A 54 -8.74 -15.51 19.17
CA TYR A 54 -8.14 -16.06 20.37
C TYR A 54 -7.67 -17.47 20.10
N LYS A 55 -6.46 -17.77 20.56
CA LYS A 55 -5.85 -19.10 20.55
C LYS A 55 -5.99 -19.73 21.93
N LYS A 56 -6.36 -21.01 21.98
CA LYS A 56 -6.40 -21.78 23.23
C LYS A 56 -4.97 -22.18 23.62
N VAL A 57 -4.49 -21.67 24.75
CA VAL A 57 -3.18 -22.01 25.32
C VAL A 57 -3.43 -22.60 26.72
N GLY A 58 -3.25 -23.91 26.86
CA GLY A 58 -3.66 -24.64 28.06
C GLY A 58 -5.18 -24.55 28.28
N ASN A 59 -5.59 -23.91 29.37
CA ASN A 59 -7.00 -23.69 29.71
C ASN A 59 -7.48 -22.25 29.49
N GLU A 60 -6.63 -21.39 28.94
CA GLU A 60 -6.92 -19.97 28.71
C GLU A 60 -7.02 -19.64 27.22
N TRP A 61 -7.78 -18.58 26.92
CA TRP A 61 -7.92 -18.03 25.57
C TRP A 61 -7.10 -16.75 25.46
N VAL A 62 -6.00 -16.81 24.73
CA VAL A 62 -5.07 -15.69 24.56
C VAL A 62 -5.35 -15.02 23.22
N ARG A 63 -5.52 -13.69 23.22
CA ARG A 63 -5.75 -12.92 21.99
C ARG A 63 -4.48 -12.90 21.14
N THR A 64 -4.54 -13.47 19.94
CA THR A 64 -3.42 -13.53 19.00
C THR A 64 -3.93 -13.44 17.56
N GLU A 65 -3.08 -13.04 16.62
CA GLU A 65 -3.44 -13.09 15.20
C GLU A 65 -3.23 -14.50 14.64
N PRO A 66 -4.16 -15.02 13.82
CA PRO A 66 -4.01 -16.33 13.22
C PRO A 66 -2.89 -16.30 12.16
N PRO A 67 -2.19 -17.43 11.92
CA PRO A 67 -1.22 -17.53 10.85
C PRO A 67 -1.94 -17.30 9.51
N ARG A 68 -1.79 -16.11 8.92
CA ARG A 68 -2.36 -15.74 7.62
C ARG A 68 -1.58 -16.35 6.45
N THR A 69 -1.14 -17.59 6.57
CA THR A 69 -0.58 -18.30 5.43
C THR A 69 -1.75 -18.68 4.54
N THR A 70 -1.93 -17.94 3.45
CA THR A 70 -2.80 -18.41 2.37
C THR A 70 -2.29 -19.78 1.96
N GLU A 71 -3.20 -20.73 1.74
CA GLU A 71 -2.85 -22.05 1.21
C GLU A 71 -2.02 -21.92 -0.09
N THR A 72 -2.27 -20.85 -0.84
CA THR A 72 -1.44 -20.36 -1.95
C THR A 72 -0.01 -19.99 -1.54
N GLN A 73 0.21 -19.27 -0.42
CA GLN A 73 1.54 -18.98 0.10
C GLN A 73 2.26 -20.24 0.60
N ARG A 74 1.54 -21.22 1.17
CA ARG A 74 2.14 -22.52 1.52
C ARG A 74 2.57 -23.29 0.28
N LEU A 75 1.71 -23.40 -0.73
CA LEU A 75 2.06 -24.01 -2.01
C LEU A 75 3.22 -23.27 -2.68
N ILE A 76 3.28 -21.94 -2.59
CA ILE A 76 4.41 -21.17 -3.10
C ILE A 76 5.68 -21.48 -2.29
N ILE A 77 5.65 -21.45 -0.96
CA ILE A 77 6.84 -21.71 -0.10
C ILE A 77 7.32 -23.16 -0.23
N GLU A 78 6.40 -24.12 -0.30
CA GLU A 78 6.70 -25.55 -0.46
C GLU A 78 7.24 -25.85 -1.88
N ASN A 79 6.81 -25.10 -2.90
CA ASN A 79 7.40 -25.15 -4.25
C ASN A 79 8.61 -24.20 -4.44
N LEU A 80 8.93 -23.33 -3.45
CA LEU A 80 10.11 -22.44 -3.43
C LEU A 80 11.24 -22.97 -2.56
N LEU A 81 11.12 -24.19 -2.05
CA LEU A 81 12.29 -24.98 -1.68
C LEU A 81 12.76 -25.66 -2.97
N PRO A 82 13.69 -25.08 -3.73
CA PRO A 82 14.26 -25.78 -4.87
C PRO A 82 14.94 -27.05 -4.35
N ASP A 83 14.46 -28.18 -4.87
CA ASP A 83 15.20 -29.43 -4.87
C ASP A 83 16.60 -29.15 -5.46
N GLU A 84 17.59 -29.39 -4.63
CA GLU A 84 19.05 -29.40 -4.76
C GLU A 84 19.76 -28.93 -6.07
N GLU A 85 20.86 -28.20 -5.81
CA GLU A 85 22.06 -27.94 -6.66
C GLU A 85 22.17 -26.62 -7.46
N GLU A 86 22.61 -25.57 -6.75
CA GLU A 86 23.84 -24.85 -7.15
C GLU A 86 24.65 -24.52 -5.88
N GLU A 87 25.70 -25.29 -5.63
CA GLU A 87 26.65 -25.11 -4.53
C GLU A 87 27.46 -23.83 -4.72
N ASN A 88 26.90 -22.70 -4.30
CA ASN A 88 27.73 -21.56 -3.93
C ASN A 88 27.99 -21.64 -2.43
N SER A 89 29.00 -22.42 -2.03
CA SER A 89 29.50 -22.49 -0.65
C SER A 89 30.72 -21.61 -0.49
N LEU A 90 30.81 -20.89 0.62
CA LEU A 90 31.92 -20.02 0.96
C LEU A 90 32.58 -20.45 2.27
N ILE A 91 33.86 -20.16 2.43
CA ILE A 91 34.60 -20.49 3.66
C ILE A 91 34.50 -19.31 4.61
N CYS A 92 34.00 -19.55 5.82
CA CYS A 92 33.94 -18.51 6.85
C CYS A 92 35.35 -18.04 7.21
N PRO A 93 35.67 -16.73 7.10
CA PRO A 93 37.01 -16.22 7.36
C PRO A 93 37.43 -16.30 8.84
N LYS A 94 36.47 -16.45 9.77
CA LYS A 94 36.75 -16.51 11.21
C LYS A 94 37.05 -17.92 11.70
N CYS A 95 36.28 -18.91 11.25
CA CYS A 95 36.39 -20.29 11.78
C CYS A 95 36.77 -21.33 10.73
N GLY A 96 36.92 -20.93 9.45
CA GLY A 96 37.36 -21.81 8.37
C GLY A 96 36.35 -22.87 7.93
N LYS A 97 35.10 -22.81 8.40
CA LYS A 97 34.06 -23.77 8.01
C LYS A 97 33.36 -23.34 6.73
N GLU A 98 33.02 -24.31 5.91
CA GLU A 98 32.16 -24.11 4.73
C GLU A 98 30.75 -23.78 5.18
N VAL A 99 30.21 -22.72 4.59
CA VAL A 99 28.87 -22.20 4.84
C VAL A 99 28.23 -21.84 3.50
N PRO A 100 26.97 -22.18 3.25
CA PRO A 100 26.27 -21.76 2.04
C PRO A 100 26.25 -20.24 1.88
N ALA A 101 26.40 -19.75 0.65
CA ALA A 101 26.52 -18.32 0.34
C ALA A 101 25.30 -17.47 0.71
N TYR A 102 24.15 -18.09 1.03
CA TYR A 102 22.96 -17.38 1.51
C TYR A 102 22.99 -17.01 3.00
N TYR A 103 23.93 -17.54 3.80
CA TYR A 103 24.01 -17.15 5.22
C TYR A 103 24.69 -15.79 5.38
N VAL A 104 24.05 -14.88 6.12
CA VAL A 104 24.63 -13.57 6.52
C VAL A 104 25.59 -13.73 7.71
N PHE A 105 25.26 -14.66 8.62
CA PHE A 105 26.08 -15.03 9.77
C PHE A 105 26.44 -16.51 9.73
N CYS A 106 27.66 -16.83 10.16
CA CYS A 106 28.17 -18.18 10.28
C CYS A 106 27.38 -18.95 11.35
N PRO A 107 26.69 -20.04 11.01
CA PRO A 107 25.94 -20.84 11.99
C PRO A 107 26.84 -21.52 13.03
N TYR A 108 28.14 -21.64 12.75
CA TYR A 108 29.07 -22.35 13.62
C TYR A 108 29.80 -21.46 14.63
N CYS A 109 30.07 -20.20 14.29
CA CYS A 109 30.88 -19.30 15.14
C CYS A 109 30.29 -17.90 15.34
N GLY A 110 29.14 -17.62 14.72
CA GLY A 110 28.46 -16.34 14.78
C GLY A 110 29.16 -15.20 14.02
N ALA A 111 30.24 -15.48 13.28
CA ALA A 111 30.90 -14.46 12.46
C ALA A 111 29.97 -13.98 11.36
N ARG A 112 29.90 -12.67 11.13
CA ARG A 112 29.26 -12.15 9.92
C ARG A 112 30.10 -12.56 8.70
N ILE A 113 29.47 -13.20 7.72
CA ILE A 113 30.16 -13.66 6.50
C ILE A 113 29.81 -12.81 5.28
N ARG A 114 28.70 -12.08 5.33
CA ARG A 114 28.35 -11.05 4.35
C ARG A 114 28.05 -9.74 5.05
N GLU A 115 28.63 -8.66 4.53
CA GLU A 115 28.00 -7.35 4.68
C GLU A 115 26.74 -7.40 3.83
N ASP A 116 25.60 -7.39 4.49
CA ASP A 116 24.34 -7.03 3.87
C ASP A 116 24.51 -5.65 3.22
N GLU A 117 24.44 -5.61 1.89
CA GLU A 117 24.31 -4.36 1.16
C GLU A 117 22.99 -3.61 1.48
N GLU A 118 22.16 -4.17 2.38
CA GLU A 118 20.89 -3.58 2.80
C GLU A 118 20.65 -3.77 4.32
N ALA A 119 21.59 -3.29 5.15
CA ALA A 119 21.28 -2.97 6.54
C ALA A 119 20.55 -1.63 6.63
N ILE A 120 19.31 -1.71 7.09
CA ILE A 120 18.32 -0.66 7.26
C ILE A 120 18.82 0.40 8.27
N GLU A 121 19.50 1.43 7.82
CA GLU A 121 19.26 2.80 8.31
C GLU A 121 18.21 3.41 7.38
N ARG A 122 17.14 3.99 7.91
CA ARG A 122 16.19 4.79 7.10
C ARG A 122 16.83 6.13 6.73
N GLU A 123 18.00 6.09 6.11
CA GLU A 123 18.49 7.19 5.30
C GLU A 123 17.67 7.14 4.00
N TYR A 124 16.62 7.95 3.91
CA TYR A 124 15.85 8.11 2.66
C TYR A 124 16.78 8.77 1.63
N SER A 125 17.61 7.98 0.98
CA SER A 125 18.38 8.41 -0.19
C SER A 125 17.39 8.50 -1.36
N LEU A 126 16.82 9.68 -1.54
CA LEU A 126 16.02 10.02 -2.73
C LEU A 126 16.95 9.99 -3.94
N LYS A 127 17.18 8.78 -4.47
CA LYS A 127 18.12 8.54 -5.57
C LYS A 127 17.55 8.98 -6.92
N LYS A 128 16.22 9.00 -7.05
CA LYS A 128 15.51 9.39 -8.28
C LYS A 128 14.05 9.74 -8.01
N ILE A 129 13.56 10.81 -8.62
CA ILE A 129 12.14 11.16 -8.69
C ILE A 129 11.57 10.62 -9.99
N GLU A 130 10.49 9.84 -9.95
CA GLU A 130 9.85 9.38 -11.19
C GLU A 130 9.13 10.53 -11.90
N PRO A 131 9.49 10.85 -13.17
CA PRO A 131 8.93 12.01 -13.85
C PRO A 131 7.42 11.98 -14.03
N PHE A 132 6.87 10.81 -14.34
CA PHE A 132 5.42 10.65 -14.50
C PHE A 132 4.68 10.84 -13.18
N SER A 133 5.20 10.27 -12.09
CA SER A 133 4.58 10.36 -10.76
C SER A 133 4.47 11.82 -10.28
N LEU A 134 5.54 12.61 -10.42
CA LEU A 134 5.48 14.04 -10.09
C LEU A 134 4.57 14.83 -11.04
N ALA A 135 4.60 14.51 -12.34
CA ALA A 135 3.75 15.16 -13.33
C ALA A 135 2.25 14.94 -13.05
N PHE A 136 1.84 13.73 -12.67
CA PHE A 136 0.44 13.44 -12.31
C PHE A 136 0.01 14.14 -11.02
N ILE A 137 0.88 14.22 -10.00
CA ILE A 137 0.57 14.94 -8.75
C ILE A 137 0.35 16.42 -9.04
N ILE A 138 1.29 17.08 -9.71
CA ILE A 138 1.21 18.51 -10.03
C ILE A 138 0.08 18.78 -11.02
N GLY A 139 -0.11 17.91 -12.02
CA GLY A 139 -1.23 17.96 -12.95
C GLY A 139 -2.59 17.85 -12.26
N GLY A 140 -2.72 16.99 -11.25
CA GLY A 140 -3.94 16.85 -10.44
C GLY A 140 -4.33 18.15 -9.73
N PHE A 141 -3.35 18.85 -9.13
CA PHE A 141 -3.59 20.20 -8.58
C PHE A 141 -3.99 21.20 -9.67
N GLY A 142 -3.43 21.07 -10.87
CA GLY A 142 -3.82 21.83 -12.06
C GLY A 142 -5.30 21.72 -12.39
N ILE A 143 -5.92 20.54 -12.29
CA ILE A 143 -7.36 20.36 -12.51
C ILE A 143 -8.16 21.18 -11.51
N ILE A 144 -7.83 21.09 -10.22
CA ILE A 144 -8.57 21.78 -9.14
C ILE A 144 -8.50 23.29 -9.37
N ILE A 145 -7.29 23.82 -9.58
CA ILE A 145 -7.07 25.26 -9.83
C ILE A 145 -7.79 25.68 -11.12
N GLY A 146 -7.69 24.88 -12.18
CA GLY A 146 -8.31 25.15 -13.47
C GLY A 146 -9.84 25.21 -13.39
N VAL A 147 -10.48 24.26 -12.71
CA VAL A 147 -11.94 24.23 -12.52
C VAL A 147 -12.43 25.46 -11.76
N ILE A 148 -11.73 25.83 -10.68
CA ILE A 148 -12.05 27.04 -9.89
C ILE A 148 -11.90 28.28 -10.76
N ALA A 149 -10.78 28.43 -11.48
CA ALA A 149 -10.56 29.57 -12.38
C ALA A 149 -11.62 29.64 -13.49
N GLY A 150 -12.04 28.49 -14.03
CA GLY A 150 -13.08 28.40 -15.05
C GLY A 150 -14.46 28.83 -14.57
N ALA A 151 -14.81 28.53 -13.31
CA ALA A 151 -16.08 28.95 -12.72
C ALA A 151 -16.20 30.48 -12.65
N PHE A 152 -15.07 31.18 -12.47
CA PHE A 152 -14.97 32.63 -12.42
C PHE A 152 -14.39 33.26 -13.69
N ALA A 153 -14.29 32.53 -14.80
CA ALA A 153 -13.60 32.99 -16.00
C ALA A 153 -14.15 34.31 -16.56
N GLU A 154 -15.46 34.52 -16.46
CA GLU A 154 -16.13 35.76 -16.90
C GLU A 154 -15.71 36.98 -16.07
N VAL A 155 -15.46 36.80 -14.78
CA VAL A 155 -15.00 37.87 -13.87
C VAL A 155 -13.50 38.07 -14.04
N LEU A 156 -12.74 36.97 -14.13
CA LEU A 156 -11.29 36.99 -14.10
C LEU A 156 -10.68 37.48 -15.42
N ALA A 157 -11.27 37.12 -16.57
CA ALA A 157 -10.68 37.38 -17.88
C ALA A 157 -11.72 37.64 -19.00
N PRO A 158 -12.65 38.62 -18.85
CA PRO A 158 -13.72 38.86 -19.82
C PRO A 158 -13.19 39.23 -21.21
N LYS A 159 -12.13 40.06 -21.28
CA LYS A 159 -11.51 40.46 -22.54
C LYS A 159 -10.87 39.28 -23.28
N LEU A 160 -10.36 38.29 -22.54
CA LEU A 160 -9.72 37.11 -23.12
C LEU A 160 -10.78 36.19 -23.75
N LEU A 161 -11.92 35.99 -23.08
CA LEU A 161 -13.03 35.20 -23.63
C LEU A 161 -13.56 35.77 -24.94
N VAL A 162 -13.73 37.10 -25.00
CA VAL A 162 -14.13 37.79 -26.25
C VAL A 162 -13.08 37.60 -27.34
N LYS A 163 -11.79 37.77 -27.02
CA LYS A 163 -10.70 37.62 -27.99
C LYS A 163 -10.60 36.18 -28.56
N LEU A 164 -10.87 35.18 -27.73
CA LEU A 164 -10.86 33.77 -28.12
C LEU A 164 -12.17 33.31 -28.79
N GLY A 165 -13.18 34.19 -28.90
CA GLY A 165 -14.50 33.83 -29.42
C GLY A 165 -15.28 32.87 -28.53
N LEU A 166 -14.88 32.72 -27.26
CA LEU A 166 -15.51 31.84 -26.28
C LEU A 166 -16.63 32.56 -25.54
N THR A 167 -17.58 33.12 -26.30
CA THR A 167 -18.78 33.76 -25.76
C THR A 167 -20.01 33.01 -26.25
N PHE A 168 -20.83 32.48 -25.32
CA PHE A 168 -21.98 31.65 -25.66
C PHE A 168 -23.31 32.38 -25.39
N PRO A 169 -23.69 33.44 -26.13
CA PRO A 169 -24.81 34.32 -25.76
C PRO A 169 -26.12 33.58 -25.45
N ASN A 170 -26.44 32.54 -26.23
CA ASN A 170 -27.70 31.78 -26.14
C ASN A 170 -27.70 30.69 -25.06
N LEU A 171 -26.60 30.51 -24.32
CA LEU A 171 -26.45 29.44 -23.34
C LEU A 171 -26.74 29.94 -21.91
N GLY A 172 -27.40 29.12 -21.10
CA GLY A 172 -27.67 29.44 -19.69
C GLY A 172 -26.39 29.60 -18.87
N ILE A 173 -26.43 30.42 -17.82
CA ILE A 173 -25.26 30.76 -16.97
C ILE A 173 -24.58 29.50 -16.43
N LEU A 174 -25.35 28.53 -15.93
CA LEU A 174 -24.82 27.27 -15.40
C LEU A 174 -24.04 26.47 -16.45
N TRP A 175 -24.58 26.35 -17.66
CA TRP A 175 -23.95 25.60 -18.74
C TRP A 175 -22.67 26.28 -19.27
N LYS A 176 -22.63 27.62 -19.28
CA LYS A 176 -21.42 28.39 -19.61
C LYS A 176 -20.29 28.12 -18.62
N SER A 177 -20.56 28.30 -17.33
CA SER A 177 -19.57 28.06 -16.28
C SER A 177 -19.07 26.62 -16.30
N PHE A 178 -19.95 25.65 -16.56
CA PHE A 178 -19.56 24.25 -16.71
C PHE A 178 -18.57 24.05 -17.88
N ILE A 179 -18.86 24.62 -19.06
CA ILE A 179 -17.96 24.53 -20.23
C ILE A 179 -16.61 25.18 -19.93
N TYR A 180 -16.61 26.37 -19.32
CA TYR A 180 -15.36 27.04 -18.97
C TYR A 180 -14.55 26.23 -17.97
N SER A 181 -15.15 25.73 -16.87
CA SER A 181 -14.48 24.86 -15.90
C SER A 181 -13.90 23.60 -16.51
N LEU A 182 -14.58 22.98 -17.48
CA LEU A 182 -14.07 21.80 -18.18
C LEU A 182 -12.87 22.16 -19.06
N LEU A 183 -12.98 23.20 -19.88
CA LEU A 183 -11.91 23.64 -20.78
C LEU A 183 -10.66 24.07 -20.01
N THR A 184 -10.83 24.89 -18.97
CA THR A 184 -9.72 25.36 -18.14
C THR A 184 -9.14 24.23 -17.29
N GLY A 185 -9.96 23.32 -16.75
CA GLY A 185 -9.50 22.16 -16.01
C GLY A 185 -8.59 21.25 -16.85
N VAL A 186 -9.02 20.92 -18.07
CA VAL A 186 -8.22 20.11 -19.01
C VAL A 186 -6.95 20.84 -19.42
N PHE A 187 -7.05 22.12 -19.79
CA PHE A 187 -5.88 22.92 -20.16
C PHE A 187 -4.86 23.01 -19.01
N SER A 188 -5.34 23.31 -17.80
CA SER A 188 -4.49 23.39 -16.61
C SER A 188 -3.87 22.05 -16.26
N PHE A 189 -4.56 20.92 -16.44
CA PHE A 189 -3.96 19.60 -16.26
C PHE A 189 -2.71 19.42 -17.13
N PHE A 190 -2.82 19.65 -18.43
CA PHE A 190 -1.69 19.47 -19.36
C PHE A 190 -0.56 20.47 -19.10
N LEU A 191 -0.89 21.73 -18.79
CA LEU A 191 0.10 22.74 -18.45
C LEU A 191 0.90 22.35 -17.20
N PHE A 192 0.20 21.97 -16.12
CA PHE A 192 0.82 21.59 -14.85
C PHE A 192 1.51 20.21 -14.94
N PHE A 193 0.99 19.29 -15.75
CA PHE A 193 1.65 18.03 -16.05
C PHE A 193 3.00 18.26 -16.73
N LEU A 194 3.06 19.13 -17.74
CA LEU A 194 4.31 19.46 -18.42
C LEU A 194 5.31 20.13 -17.47
N ILE A 195 4.84 21.07 -16.63
CA ILE A 195 5.67 21.71 -15.61
C ILE A 195 6.22 20.66 -14.63
N GLY A 196 5.37 19.77 -14.11
CA GLY A 196 5.80 18.74 -13.17
C GLY A 196 6.77 17.73 -13.79
N PHE A 197 6.57 17.39 -15.06
CA PHE A 197 7.49 16.53 -15.81
C PHE A 197 8.87 17.18 -15.96
N ILE A 198 8.92 18.46 -16.37
CA ILE A 198 10.17 19.22 -16.50
C ILE A 198 10.86 19.36 -15.13
N LEU A 199 10.11 19.67 -14.07
CA LEU A 199 10.65 19.78 -12.72
C LEU A 199 11.27 18.46 -12.25
N ALA A 200 10.65 17.32 -12.54
CA ALA A 200 11.21 16.02 -12.19
C ALA A 200 12.50 15.72 -12.96
N LEU A 201 12.56 16.07 -14.26
CA LEU A 201 13.80 15.93 -15.04
C LEU A 201 14.92 16.81 -14.49
N LEU A 202 14.62 18.06 -14.14
CA LEU A 202 15.58 18.98 -13.53
C LEU A 202 16.05 18.48 -12.16
N ALA A 203 15.13 18.00 -11.33
CA ALA A 203 15.46 17.44 -10.02
C ALA A 203 16.36 16.21 -10.15
N ASN A 204 16.04 15.29 -11.07
CA ASN A 204 16.90 14.13 -11.35
C ASN A 204 18.27 14.53 -11.90
N LEU A 205 18.33 15.54 -12.76
CA LEU A 205 19.59 16.07 -13.27
C LEU A 205 20.45 16.60 -12.12
N ILE A 206 19.86 17.40 -11.22
CA ILE A 206 20.54 17.92 -10.03
C ILE A 206 21.02 16.76 -9.14
N LEU A 207 20.15 15.79 -8.84
CA LEU A 207 20.52 14.62 -8.02
C LEU A 207 21.65 13.80 -8.65
N SER A 208 21.71 13.71 -9.98
CA SER A 208 22.79 13.02 -10.70
C SER A 208 24.13 13.73 -10.58
N ILE A 209 24.14 15.07 -10.49
CA ILE A 209 25.35 15.89 -10.34
C ILE A 209 25.88 15.81 -8.90
N PHE A 210 24.99 15.85 -7.91
CA PHE A 210 25.37 15.92 -6.49
C PHE A 210 25.45 14.56 -5.79
N GLY A 211 25.17 13.44 -6.48
CA GLY A 211 25.29 12.09 -5.91
C GLY A 211 24.16 11.69 -4.95
N GLY A 212 23.02 12.37 -5.03
CA GLY A 212 21.85 12.16 -4.16
C GLY A 212 21.81 13.05 -2.92
N LEU A 213 20.61 13.29 -2.39
CA LEU A 213 20.41 14.04 -1.13
C LEU A 213 20.42 13.06 0.05
N LYS A 214 21.39 13.25 0.95
CA LYS A 214 21.47 12.56 2.24
C LYS A 214 20.82 13.43 3.32
N PHE A 215 19.74 12.97 3.91
CA PHE A 215 19.09 13.66 5.04
C PHE A 215 19.37 12.88 6.32
N SER A 216 20.13 13.46 7.25
CA SER A 216 20.19 12.96 8.62
C SER A 216 19.06 13.59 9.43
N LEU A 217 18.09 12.78 9.83
CA LEU A 217 17.11 13.17 10.85
C LEU A 217 17.74 12.91 12.21
N SER A 218 18.19 13.99 12.87
CA SER A 218 18.61 13.97 14.27
C SER A 218 17.43 13.84 15.22
#